data_AF-A0A377V5L6-F1
#
_entry.id   AF-A0A377V5L6-F1
#
_cell.length_a   1.000
_cell.length_b   1.000
_cell.length_c   1.000
_cell.angle_alpha   90.00
_cell.angle_beta   90.00
_cell.angle_gamma   90.00
#
_symmetry.space_group_name_H-M   'P 1'
#
loop_
_entity.id
_entity.type
_entity.pdbx_description
1 polymer ?
#
loop_
_entity_poly.entity_id
_entity_poly.type
_entity_poly.pdbx_seq_one_letter_code
_entity_poly.pdbx_strand_id
1 'polypeptide(L)' 'MVFILYDRMTAQDITEFDVRPWFEKMALTQHLTPSRSQGLEAMIRAIRAKAANIS' A
#
# COMPACT_ATOMS: atom_id res chain seq x y z
N MET A 1 -8.53 2.78 -4.17
CA MET A 1 -8.41 1.85 -3.02
C MET A 1 -7.14 2.10 -2.21
N VAL A 2 -5.94 2.06 -2.80
CA VAL A 2 -4.68 2.30 -2.04
C VAL A 2 -4.67 3.65 -1.32
N PHE A 3 -5.22 4.71 -1.91
CA PHE A 3 -5.33 6.00 -1.23
C PHE A 3 -6.26 6.01 -0.01
N ILE A 4 -7.28 5.15 0.01
CA ILE A 4 -8.21 5.04 1.16
C ILE A 4 -7.45 4.47 2.37
N LEU A 5 -6.45 3.62 2.14
CA LEU A 5 -5.63 3.03 3.22
C LEU A 5 -4.75 4.05 3.92
N TYR A 6 -4.35 5.09 3.19
CA TYR A 6 -3.44 6.12 3.68
C TYR A 6 -4.14 7.46 3.93
N ASP A 7 -5.48 7.49 3.84
CA ASP A 7 -6.23 8.72 4.00
C ASP A 7 -6.03 9.28 5.41
N ARG A 8 -5.74 10.58 5.51
CA ARG A 8 -5.53 11.32 6.77
C ARG A 8 -4.35 10.83 7.62
N MET A 9 -3.45 10.01 7.09
CA MET A 9 -2.22 9.56 7.76
C MET A 9 -1.08 10.56 7.58
N THR A 10 -0.23 10.70 8.59
CA THR A 10 1.04 11.45 8.47
C THR A 10 2.09 10.64 7.69
N ALA A 11 3.19 11.27 7.30
CA ALA A 11 4.29 10.56 6.64
C ALA A 11 4.87 9.44 7.52
N GLN A 12 4.97 9.67 8.83
CA GLN A 12 5.41 8.67 9.80
C GLN A 12 4.40 7.52 9.93
N ASP A 13 3.11 7.83 10.01
CA ASP A 13 2.08 6.78 10.04
C ASP A 13 2.15 5.88 8.79
N ILE A 14 2.38 6.47 7.61
CA ILE A 14 2.49 5.72 6.34
C ILE A 14 3.69 4.77 6.34
N THR A 15 4.83 5.16 6.91
CA THR A 15 6.03 4.32 6.95
C THR A 15 5.89 3.17 7.96
N GLU A 16 5.21 3.42 9.08
CA GLU A 16 4.98 2.45 10.17
C GLU A 16 3.79 1.51 9.92
N PHE A 17 2.82 1.88 9.09
CA PHE A 17 1.64 1.08 8.82
C PHE A 17 1.93 -0.19 8.00
N ASP A 18 1.65 -1.37 8.58
CA ASP A 18 1.71 -2.64 7.86
C ASP A 18 0.44 -2.86 7.02
N VAL A 19 0.57 -2.64 5.73
CA VAL A 19 -0.51 -2.74 4.75
C VAL A 19 -0.81 -4.18 4.31
N ARG A 20 0.11 -5.13 4.55
CA ARG A 20 0.02 -6.52 4.04
C ARG A 20 -1.23 -7.26 4.55
N PRO A 21 -1.58 -7.23 5.85
CA PRO A 21 -2.74 -7.95 6.37
C PRO A 21 -4.07 -7.45 5.77
N TRP A 22 -4.11 -6.20 5.31
CA TRP A 22 -5.32 -5.63 4.71
C TRP A 22 -5.57 -6.17 3.30
N PHE A 23 -4.52 -6.31 2.50
CA PHE A 23 -4.62 -6.93 1.17
C PHE A 23 -4.93 -8.42 1.22
N GLU A 24 -4.40 -9.13 2.22
CA GLU A 24 -4.74 -10.53 2.48
C GLU A 24 -6.23 -10.69 2.83
N LYS A 25 -6.74 -9.87 3.75
CA LYS A 25 -8.16 -9.90 4.18
C LYS A 25 -9.14 -9.57 3.06
N MET A 26 -8.75 -8.73 2.11
CA MET A 26 -9.61 -8.38 0.98
C MET A 26 -9.63 -9.43 -0.14
N ALA A 27 -8.82 -10.49 -0.04
CA ALA A 27 -8.63 -11.50 -1.10
C ALA A 27 -8.33 -10.90 -2.49
N LEU A 28 -7.90 -9.64 -2.55
CA LEU A 28 -7.78 -8.90 -3.81
C LEU A 28 -6.76 -9.55 -4.74
N THR A 29 -5.67 -10.05 -4.17
CA THR A 29 -4.62 -10.73 -4.94
C THR A 29 -5.10 -12.03 -5.57
N GLN A 30 -6.16 -12.67 -5.04
CA GLN A 30 -6.75 -13.90 -5.59
C GLN A 30 -7.63 -13.64 -6.82
N HIS A 31 -8.08 -12.39 -7.01
CA HIS A 31 -8.92 -11.98 -8.13
C HIS A 31 -8.17 -11.12 -9.17
N LEU A 32 -6.89 -10.85 -8.93
CA LEU A 32 -6.03 -10.06 -9.80
C LEU A 32 -5.10 -10.98 -10.60
N THR A 33 -4.87 -10.63 -11.87
CA THR A 33 -3.80 -11.26 -12.65
C THR A 33 -2.44 -10.91 -12.04
N PRO A 34 -1.39 -11.73 -12.23
CA PRO A 34 -0.07 -11.49 -11.64
C PRO A 34 0.48 -10.08 -11.88
N SER A 35 0.34 -9.55 -13.10
CA SER A 35 0.77 -8.20 -13.45
C SER A 35 0.04 -7.11 -12.65
N ARG A 36 -1.27 -7.28 -12.37
CA ARG A 36 -2.05 -6.30 -11.60
C ARG A 36 -1.67 -6.33 -10.12
N SER A 37 -1.41 -7.52 -9.56
CA SER A 37 -0.90 -7.66 -8.19
C SER A 37 0.48 -7.02 -8.03
N GLN A 38 1.37 -7.20 -9.01
CA GLN A 38 2.69 -6.55 -9.02
C GLN A 38 2.59 -5.02 -9.11
N GLY A 39 1.71 -4.50 -9.97
CA GLY A 39 1.49 -3.05 -10.08
C GLY A 39 0.98 -2.45 -8.77
N LEU A 40 0.11 -3.17 -8.07
CA LEU A 40 -0.40 -2.78 -6.76
C LEU A 40 0.73 -2.73 -5.71
N GLU A 41 1.57 -3.77 -5.63
CA GLU A 41 2.75 -3.79 -4.75
C GLU A 41 3.74 -2.66 -5.07
N ALA A 42 3.98 -2.38 -6.36
CA ALA A 42 4.86 -1.32 -6.81
C ALA A 42 4.34 0.07 -6.39
N MET A 43 3.02 0.31 -6.52
CA MET A 43 2.40 1.55 -6.06
C MET A 43 2.55 1.75 -4.55
N ILE A 44 2.30 0.72 -3.75
CA ILE A 44 2.48 0.77 -2.29
C ILE A 44 3.93 1.12 -1.94
N ARG A 45 4.89 0.43 -2.57
CA ARG A 45 6.32 0.67 -2.35
C ARG A 45 6.70 2.10 -2.68
N ALA A 46 6.20 2.64 -3.79
CA ALA A 46 6.47 4.01 -4.21
C ALA A 46 5.89 5.04 -3.22
N ILE A 47 4.69 4.83 -2.69
CA ILE A 47 4.08 5.70 -1.68
C ILE A 47 4.92 5.71 -0.40
N ARG A 48 5.29 4.53 0.12
CA ARG A 48 6.11 4.43 1.35
C ARG A 48 7.49 5.04 1.18
N ALA A 49 8.14 4.85 0.02
CA ALA A 49 9.42 5.48 -0.27
C ALA A 49 9.33 7.01 -0.30
N LYS A 50 8.24 7.56 -0.87
CA LYS A 50 8.01 9.00 -0.84
C LYS A 50 7.77 9.53 0.57
N ALA A 51 6.97 8.83 1.37
CA ALA A 51 6.70 9.19 2.76
C ALA A 51 7.99 9.19 3.61
N ALA A 52 8.84 8.18 3.45
CA ALA A 52 10.12 8.07 4.16
C ALA A 52 11.11 9.20 3.83
N ASN A 53 10.98 9.84 2.66
CA ASN A 53 11.86 10.95 2.25
C ASN A 53 11.43 12.32 2.81
N ILE A 54 10.24 12.42 3.42
CA ILE A 54 9.68 13.67 3.94
C ILE A 54 9.35 13.62 5.44
N SER A 55 9.54 12.45 6.06
CA SER A 55 9.44 12.21 7.50
C SER A 55 10.74 12.52 8.24
#